data_AF-A0A7Y4L1F4-F1
#
_entry.id   AF-A0A7Y4L1F4-F1
#
_cell.length_a   1.000
_cell.length_b   1.000
_cell.length_c   1.000
_cell.angle_alpha   90.00
_cell.angle_beta   90.00
_cell.angle_gamma   90.00
#
_symmetry.space_group_name_H-M   'P 1'
#
loop_
_entity.id
_entity.type
_entity.pdbx_description
1 polymer ?
#
loop_
_entity_poly.entity_id
_entity_poly.type
_entity_poly.pdbx_seq_one_letter_code
_entity_poly.pdbx_strand_id
1 'polypeptide(L)'
;MTDLKFLLDDAAGAEPAVTDTDLTADLDRGRRAVRRRRVAGIGAGAVATAVVIGIAWAVFPGGPTANTLPEVVGTTSQPTTEPTNRPTGAKSYVPLAVQTTNFPGGLTCNVVPFGWTAKLLVGGEYEQIQLYDPKLPKSHQQYNDDKITLRWAMMRDEGNGLVPDKFGVPWTELPHVKAGSKDAVITPGPKSDGLREVFVRQSTTGARVIVVTNDATTLGWDEATLLKFAGSCRYRG
;
A
#
# COMPACT_ATOMS: atom_id res chain seq x y z
N MET A 1 -2.72 -50.94 -42.43
CA MET A 1 -2.97 -50.15 -41.21
C MET A 1 -1.86 -49.10 -41.04
N THR A 2 -1.76 -48.13 -41.96
CA THR A 2 -0.70 -47.10 -41.94
C THR A 2 -1.21 -45.71 -42.34
N ASP A 3 -2.52 -45.52 -42.47
CA ASP A 3 -3.10 -44.35 -43.15
C ASP A 3 -3.52 -43.21 -42.19
N LEU A 4 -3.87 -43.53 -40.95
CA LEU A 4 -4.30 -42.52 -39.96
C LEU A 4 -3.17 -41.60 -39.50
N LYS A 5 -1.94 -42.11 -39.41
CA LYS A 5 -0.78 -41.31 -38.96
C LYS A 5 -0.37 -40.29 -40.02
N PHE A 6 -0.39 -40.70 -41.30
CA PHE A 6 -0.09 -39.79 -42.41
C PHE A 6 -1.13 -38.69 -42.57
N LEU A 7 -2.42 -39.01 -42.39
CA LEU A 7 -3.48 -38.00 -42.44
C LEU A 7 -3.43 -37.00 -41.27
N LEU A 8 -2.96 -37.43 -40.09
CA LEU A 8 -2.77 -36.54 -38.95
C LEU A 8 -1.56 -35.62 -39.13
N ASP A 9 -0.44 -36.15 -39.62
CA ASP A 9 0.78 -35.36 -39.87
C ASP A 9 0.57 -34.35 -41.03
N ASP A 10 -0.20 -34.70 -42.06
CA ASP A 10 -0.52 -33.78 -43.17
C ASP A 10 -1.54 -32.69 -42.75
N ALA A 11 -2.50 -33.03 -41.90
CA ALA A 11 -3.48 -32.07 -41.38
C ALA A 11 -2.92 -31.12 -40.30
N ALA A 12 -1.86 -31.52 -39.60
CA ALA A 12 -1.24 -30.69 -38.56
C ALA A 12 -0.50 -29.47 -39.14
N GLY A 13 -0.14 -29.51 -40.43
CA GLY A 13 0.60 -28.44 -41.09
C GLY A 13 2.00 -28.22 -40.48
N ALA A 14 2.84 -27.46 -41.18
CA ALA A 14 4.12 -27.06 -40.61
C ALA A 14 3.86 -26.11 -39.42
N GLU A 15 4.40 -26.45 -38.24
CA GLU A 15 4.36 -25.54 -37.09
C GLU A 15 4.94 -24.19 -37.52
N PRO A 16 4.20 -23.08 -37.39
CA PRO A 16 4.72 -21.78 -37.74
C PRO A 16 5.92 -21.50 -36.84
N ALA A 17 7.08 -21.28 -37.45
CA ALA A 17 8.30 -20.94 -36.73
C ALA A 17 8.06 -19.64 -35.97
N VAL A 18 7.92 -19.73 -34.66
CA VAL A 18 7.80 -18.56 -33.79
C VAL A 18 9.11 -17.80 -33.88
N THR A 19 9.09 -16.62 -34.48
CA THR A 19 10.29 -15.79 -34.58
C THR A 19 10.47 -14.97 -33.30
N ASP A 20 11.70 -14.56 -32.99
CA ASP A 20 11.97 -13.66 -31.86
C ASP A 20 11.17 -12.35 -31.95
N THR A 21 10.83 -11.93 -33.17
CA THR A 21 9.95 -10.80 -33.47
C THR A 21 8.51 -11.01 -32.98
N ASP A 22 7.98 -12.23 -33.11
CA ASP A 22 6.63 -12.56 -32.66
C ASP A 22 6.56 -12.60 -31.13
N LEU A 23 7.59 -13.17 -30.50
CA LEU A 23 7.71 -13.24 -29.04
C LEU A 23 7.80 -11.83 -28.42
N THR A 24 8.59 -10.95 -29.02
CA THR A 24 8.70 -9.55 -28.58
C THR A 24 7.40 -8.77 -28.78
N ALA A 25 6.72 -8.97 -29.91
CA ALA A 25 5.41 -8.37 -30.17
C ALA A 25 4.34 -8.83 -29.16
N ASP A 26 4.33 -10.11 -28.77
CA ASP A 26 3.41 -10.64 -27.77
C ASP A 26 3.71 -10.14 -26.35
N LEU A 27 4.99 -10.02 -25.98
CA LEU A 27 5.39 -9.40 -24.72
C LEU A 27 4.97 -7.94 -24.64
N ASP A 28 5.12 -7.18 -25.72
CA ASP A 28 4.68 -5.78 -25.78
C ASP A 28 3.14 -5.65 -25.75
N ARG A 29 2.42 -6.56 -26.41
CA ARG A 29 0.96 -6.65 -26.32
C ARG A 29 0.51 -6.96 -24.89
N GLY A 30 1.19 -7.88 -24.21
CA GLY A 30 0.98 -8.22 -22.80
C GLY A 30 1.25 -7.03 -21.86
N ARG A 31 2.39 -6.36 -22.01
CA ARG A 31 2.73 -5.15 -21.23
C ARG A 31 1.71 -4.03 -21.44
N ARG A 32 1.26 -3.81 -22.67
CA ARG A 32 0.25 -2.80 -23.00
C ARG A 32 -1.12 -3.14 -22.39
N ALA A 33 -1.51 -4.42 -22.39
CA ALA A 33 -2.75 -4.87 -21.76
C ALA A 33 -2.73 -4.68 -20.23
N VAL A 34 -1.60 -4.99 -19.57
CA VAL A 34 -1.43 -4.78 -18.12
C VAL A 34 -1.45 -3.29 -17.77
N ARG A 35 -0.79 -2.43 -18.55
CA ARG A 35 -0.84 -0.97 -18.36
C ARG A 35 -2.27 -0.43 -18.44
N ARG A 36 -3.07 -0.89 -19.43
CA ARG A 36 -4.48 -0.47 -19.56
C ARG A 36 -5.34 -0.89 -18.35
N ARG A 37 -5.13 -2.09 -17.81
CA ARG A 37 -5.85 -2.54 -16.59
C ARG A 37 -5.49 -1.72 -15.35
N ARG A 38 -4.24 -1.27 -15.22
CA ARG A 38 -3.84 -0.39 -14.10
C ARG A 38 -4.47 1.00 -14.17
N VAL A 39 -4.68 1.54 -15.38
CA VAL A 39 -5.32 2.85 -15.56
C VAL A 39 -6.85 2.75 -15.40
N ALA A 40 -7.47 1.70 -15.91
CA ALA A 40 -8.92 1.50 -15.77
C ALA A 40 -9.35 1.01 -14.38
N GLY A 41 -8.47 0.34 -13.63
CA GLY A 41 -8.80 -0.27 -12.33
C GLY A 41 -8.79 0.67 -11.12
N ILE A 42 -8.36 1.93 -11.27
CA ILE A 42 -8.25 2.91 -10.16
C ILE A 42 -9.07 4.19 -10.41
N GLY A 43 -9.63 4.40 -11.62
CA GLY A 43 -10.14 5.71 -12.03
C GLY A 43 -11.61 5.75 -12.46
N ALA A 44 -12.55 5.40 -11.58
CA ALA A 44 -13.97 5.71 -11.78
C ALA A 44 -14.54 6.71 -10.74
N GLY A 45 -13.69 7.40 -9.97
CA GLY A 45 -14.18 8.36 -8.99
C GLY A 45 -13.11 9.33 -8.52
N ALA A 46 -12.89 10.41 -9.27
CA ALA A 46 -12.56 11.73 -8.73
C ALA A 46 -12.57 12.73 -9.89
N VAL A 47 -13.65 13.49 -9.93
CA VAL A 47 -13.84 14.64 -10.82
C VAL A 47 -12.79 15.71 -10.49
N ALA A 48 -12.30 16.36 -11.54
CA ALA A 48 -11.37 17.48 -11.59
C ALA A 48 -11.33 18.38 -10.33
N THR A 49 -10.20 18.38 -9.62
CA THR A 49 -9.78 19.55 -8.85
C THR A 49 -8.83 20.35 -9.73
N ALA A 50 -9.37 21.45 -10.26
CA ALA A 50 -8.66 22.40 -11.07
C ALA A 50 -7.52 23.05 -10.28
N VAL A 51 -6.41 23.24 -10.98
CA VAL A 51 -5.23 24.00 -10.56
C VAL A 51 -5.63 25.44 -10.20
N VAL A 52 -5.32 25.85 -8.96
CA VAL A 52 -5.08 27.27 -8.65
C VAL A 52 -3.75 27.36 -7.92
N ILE A 53 -2.69 27.51 -8.72
CA ILE A 53 -1.44 28.11 -8.27
C ILE A 53 -1.69 29.62 -8.32
N GLY A 54 -1.76 30.25 -7.15
CA GLY A 54 -1.83 31.70 -7.00
C GLY A 54 -0.86 32.14 -5.92
N ILE A 55 0.33 32.56 -6.34
CA ILE A 55 1.29 33.30 -5.52
C ILE A 55 0.76 34.73 -5.40
N ALA A 56 0.58 35.25 -4.19
CA ALA A 56 0.73 36.68 -3.91
C ALA A 56 0.86 36.95 -2.40
N TRP A 57 2.06 37.37 -1.99
CA TRP A 57 2.31 38.14 -0.77
C TRP A 57 1.82 39.58 -0.97
N ALA A 58 1.02 40.13 -0.03
CA ALA A 58 0.98 41.56 0.29
C ALA A 58 0.17 41.86 1.59
N VAL A 59 0.89 42.09 2.69
CA VAL A 59 0.89 43.30 3.54
C VAL A 59 -0.46 44.01 3.84
N PHE A 60 -0.83 43.98 5.14
CA PHE A 60 -1.51 45.00 6.00
C PHE A 60 -3.01 44.91 6.36
N PRO A 61 -3.39 45.42 7.58
CA PRO A 61 -4.54 44.98 8.39
C PRO A 61 -5.74 45.95 8.33
N GLY A 62 -6.93 45.46 8.67
CA GLY A 62 -8.07 46.33 8.97
C GLY A 62 -9.43 45.63 9.09
N GLY A 63 -9.91 45.50 10.33
CA GLY A 63 -11.30 45.82 10.75
C GLY A 63 -12.49 44.97 10.26
N PRO A 64 -13.49 44.69 11.14
CA PRO A 64 -14.61 43.81 10.84
C PRO A 64 -15.81 44.56 10.26
N THR A 65 -16.55 43.93 9.34
CA THR A 65 -17.92 44.34 8.99
C THR A 65 -18.80 43.13 8.75
N ALA A 66 -19.94 43.15 9.43
CA ALA A 66 -21.01 42.16 9.44
C ALA A 66 -21.95 42.28 8.22
N ASN A 67 -22.79 41.25 8.08
CA ASN A 67 -24.01 41.14 7.26
C ASN A 67 -23.72 40.97 5.74
N THR A 68 -24.36 40.06 5.00
CA THR A 68 -25.78 39.69 5.01
C THR A 68 -25.96 38.37 4.23
N LEU A 69 -26.87 37.51 4.66
CA LEU A 69 -27.33 36.31 3.94
C LEU A 69 -27.93 36.66 2.56
N PRO A 70 -27.99 35.68 1.65
CA PRO A 70 -29.31 35.23 1.22
C PRO A 70 -29.52 33.72 1.28
N GLU A 71 -30.74 33.41 1.69
CA GLU A 71 -31.46 32.14 1.72
C GLU A 71 -31.51 31.47 0.34
N VAL A 72 -31.11 30.20 0.27
CA VAL A 72 -31.26 29.35 -0.93
C VAL A 72 -32.12 28.14 -0.57
N VAL A 73 -33.17 28.01 -1.38
CA VAL A 73 -34.27 27.05 -1.36
C VAL A 73 -33.81 25.60 -1.35
N GLY A 74 -34.44 24.79 -0.50
CA GLY A 74 -34.12 23.39 -0.23
C GLY A 74 -34.34 22.47 -1.43
N THR A 75 -33.38 21.56 -1.62
CA THR A 75 -33.56 20.32 -2.39
C THR A 75 -33.45 19.16 -1.40
N THR A 76 -34.55 18.48 -1.17
CA THR A 76 -34.65 17.29 -0.31
C THR A 76 -33.87 16.14 -0.94
N SER A 77 -32.65 15.90 -0.46
CA SER A 77 -31.92 14.66 -0.74
C SER A 77 -32.35 13.59 0.27
N GLN A 78 -32.99 12.56 -0.26
CA GLN A 78 -33.36 11.33 0.44
C GLN A 78 -32.10 10.64 1.00
N PRO A 79 -32.03 10.31 2.30
CA PRO A 79 -30.89 9.58 2.83
C PRO A 79 -30.94 8.13 2.32
N THR A 80 -29.99 7.79 1.45
CA THR A 80 -29.65 6.40 1.16
C THR A 80 -29.04 5.81 2.44
N THR A 81 -29.77 4.89 3.07
CA THR A 81 -29.31 4.07 4.18
C THR A 81 -28.21 3.13 3.69
N GLU A 82 -26.96 3.57 3.80
CA GLU A 82 -25.80 2.69 3.77
C GLU A 82 -25.80 1.84 5.06
N PRO A 83 -25.61 0.51 4.99
CA PRO A 83 -25.65 -0.35 6.17
C PRO A 83 -24.50 -0.01 7.13
N THR A 84 -24.83 0.83 8.11
CA THR A 84 -23.96 1.27 9.20
C THR A 84 -23.88 0.17 10.26
N ASN A 85 -23.11 -0.88 9.96
CA ASN A 85 -22.72 -1.89 10.94
C ASN A 85 -21.18 -1.98 11.05
N ARG A 86 -20.46 -0.86 10.88
CA ARG A 86 -19.08 -0.78 11.37
C ARG A 86 -19.15 -0.35 12.84
N PRO A 87 -18.69 -1.18 13.80
CA PRO A 87 -18.59 -0.75 15.18
C PRO A 87 -17.72 0.50 15.19
N THR A 88 -18.31 1.64 15.54
CA THR A 88 -17.56 2.88 15.76
C THR A 88 -16.92 2.76 17.15
N GLY A 89 -16.06 1.76 17.31
CA GLY A 89 -15.28 1.58 18.53
C GLY A 89 -14.37 2.79 18.67
N ALA A 90 -14.42 3.43 19.84
CA ALA A 90 -13.50 4.51 20.15
C ALA A 90 -12.06 4.05 19.89
N LYS A 91 -11.30 4.82 19.11
CA LYS A 91 -9.88 4.54 18.83
C LYS A 91 -9.15 4.53 20.18
N SER A 92 -8.71 3.36 20.62
CA SER A 92 -7.92 3.25 21.83
C SER A 92 -6.46 3.38 21.44
N TYR A 93 -5.82 4.47 21.89
CA TYR A 93 -4.40 4.69 21.60
C TYR A 93 -3.56 3.58 22.22
N VAL A 94 -2.87 2.80 21.39
CA VAL A 94 -1.94 1.76 21.85
C VAL A 94 -0.52 2.32 21.83
N PRO A 95 0.16 2.49 22.98
CA PRO A 95 1.51 3.05 22.98
C PRO A 95 2.54 2.08 22.36
N LEU A 96 3.62 2.63 21.83
CA LEU A 96 4.80 1.84 21.45
C LEU A 96 5.65 1.51 22.68
N ALA A 97 6.14 0.27 22.75
CA ALA A 97 7.03 -0.22 23.79
C ALA A 97 8.28 -0.87 23.16
N VAL A 98 9.38 -0.88 23.91
CA VAL A 98 10.59 -1.60 23.50
C VAL A 98 10.26 -3.09 23.35
N GLN A 99 10.73 -3.68 22.26
CA GLN A 99 10.55 -5.11 22.02
C GLN A 99 11.32 -5.92 23.06
N THR A 100 10.60 -6.72 23.84
CA THR A 100 11.19 -7.61 24.86
C THR A 100 11.18 -9.08 24.45
N THR A 101 10.33 -9.45 23.48
CA THR A 101 10.24 -10.83 22.97
C THR A 101 11.01 -10.98 21.66
N ASN A 102 11.49 -12.18 21.35
CA ASN A 102 12.12 -12.40 20.05
C ASN A 102 11.06 -12.46 18.95
N PHE A 103 11.31 -11.78 17.84
CA PHE A 103 10.54 -11.96 16.63
C PHE A 103 10.87 -13.34 16.03
N PRO A 104 9.88 -14.04 15.46
CA PRO A 104 10.14 -15.24 14.69
C PRO A 104 10.64 -14.86 13.28
N GLY A 105 11.75 -15.43 12.82
CA GLY A 105 12.33 -15.14 11.50
C GLY A 105 13.45 -14.09 11.52
N GLY A 106 13.76 -13.55 10.33
CA GLY A 106 14.78 -12.53 10.12
C GLY A 106 14.28 -11.11 10.35
N LEU A 107 12.99 -10.82 10.17
CA LEU A 107 12.42 -9.50 10.41
C LEU A 107 12.29 -9.23 11.91
N THR A 108 12.68 -8.03 12.34
CA THR A 108 12.57 -7.61 13.74
C THR A 108 12.31 -6.10 13.81
N CYS A 109 11.65 -5.65 14.87
CA CYS A 109 11.50 -4.23 15.18
C CYS A 109 12.00 -3.94 16.60
N ASN A 110 12.63 -2.78 16.81
CA ASN A 110 13.10 -2.40 18.16
C ASN A 110 11.95 -1.95 19.07
N VAL A 111 10.85 -1.49 18.48
CA VAL A 111 9.60 -1.17 19.21
C VAL A 111 8.41 -1.86 18.55
N VAL A 112 7.40 -2.17 19.35
CA VAL A 112 6.11 -2.76 18.94
C VAL A 112 4.96 -2.11 19.72
N PRO A 113 3.69 -2.28 19.31
CA PRO A 113 2.58 -1.91 20.16
C PRO A 113 2.64 -2.64 21.51
N PHE A 114 2.37 -1.92 22.59
CA PHE A 114 2.50 -2.46 23.95
C PHE A 114 1.61 -3.69 24.16
N GLY A 115 2.20 -4.76 24.69
CA GLY A 115 1.51 -6.01 24.97
C GLY A 115 1.26 -6.91 23.76
N TRP A 116 1.65 -6.49 22.56
CA TRP A 116 1.48 -7.28 21.34
C TRP A 116 2.59 -8.32 21.19
N THR A 117 2.29 -9.35 20.40
CA THR A 117 3.25 -10.42 20.05
C THR A 117 3.37 -10.59 18.54
N ALA A 118 4.44 -11.23 18.11
CA ALA A 118 4.76 -11.48 16.72
C ALA A 118 4.51 -12.95 16.34
N LYS A 119 3.91 -13.19 15.18
CA LYS A 119 3.71 -14.51 14.59
C LYS A 119 4.24 -14.52 13.16
N LEU A 120 5.02 -15.54 12.83
CA LEU A 120 5.46 -15.79 11.46
C LEU A 120 4.26 -16.34 10.66
N LEU A 121 3.92 -15.65 9.58
CA LEU A 121 2.92 -16.11 8.62
C LEU A 121 3.56 -16.88 7.47
N VAL A 122 4.66 -16.35 6.94
CA VAL A 122 5.43 -16.93 5.83
C VAL A 122 6.91 -16.80 6.18
N GLY A 123 7.68 -17.87 6.01
CA GLY A 123 9.13 -17.88 6.21
C GLY A 123 9.93 -17.79 4.90
N GLY A 124 11.25 -17.72 5.00
CA GLY A 124 12.16 -17.75 3.85
C GLY A 124 12.31 -16.39 3.16
N GLU A 125 12.45 -16.39 1.83
CA GLU A 125 12.73 -15.16 1.06
C GLU A 125 11.57 -14.16 1.01
N TYR A 126 10.34 -14.64 1.23
CA TYR A 126 9.11 -13.85 1.25
C TYR A 126 8.58 -13.70 2.67
N GLU A 127 9.48 -13.51 3.63
CA GLU A 127 9.13 -13.51 5.04
C GLU A 127 8.05 -12.47 5.36
N GLN A 128 7.01 -12.93 6.07
CA GLN A 128 5.90 -12.12 6.51
C GLN A 128 5.62 -12.40 8.00
N ILE A 129 5.64 -11.35 8.81
CA ILE A 129 5.34 -11.39 10.23
C ILE A 129 4.08 -10.59 10.49
N GLN A 130 3.24 -11.09 11.37
CA GLN A 130 2.06 -10.40 11.86
C GLN A 130 2.23 -10.07 13.34
N LEU A 131 2.01 -8.80 13.68
CA LEU A 131 1.84 -8.36 15.05
C LEU A 131 0.36 -8.30 15.39
N TYR A 132 0.02 -8.80 16.57
CA TYR A 132 -1.36 -8.82 17.07
C TYR A 132 -1.36 -8.76 18.61
N ASP A 133 -2.48 -8.30 19.17
CA ASP A 133 -2.72 -8.36 20.61
C ASP A 133 -3.22 -9.76 21.00
N PRO A 134 -2.46 -10.54 21.79
CA PRO A 134 -2.88 -11.87 22.22
C PRO A 134 -4.08 -11.85 23.17
N LYS A 135 -4.41 -10.72 23.79
CA LYS A 135 -5.54 -10.57 24.72
C LYS A 135 -6.86 -10.29 24.01
N LEU A 136 -6.85 -9.96 22.72
CA LEU A 136 -8.08 -9.77 21.95
C LEU A 136 -8.87 -11.09 21.85
N PRO A 137 -10.21 -11.04 21.87
CA PRO A 137 -11.03 -12.22 21.62
C PRO A 137 -10.68 -12.89 20.29
N LYS A 138 -10.77 -14.22 20.20
CA LYS A 138 -10.43 -14.96 18.97
C LYS A 138 -11.23 -14.51 17.74
N SER A 139 -12.46 -14.03 17.94
CA SER A 139 -13.27 -13.43 16.86
C SER A 139 -12.60 -12.21 16.25
N HIS A 140 -11.99 -11.33 17.06
CA HIS A 140 -11.22 -10.18 16.59
C HIS A 140 -9.90 -10.59 15.94
N GLN A 141 -9.25 -11.64 16.49
CA GLN A 141 -8.02 -12.17 15.89
C GLN A 141 -8.23 -12.79 14.50
N GLN A 142 -9.47 -13.01 14.04
CA GLN A 142 -9.74 -13.47 12.67
C GLN A 142 -9.78 -12.32 11.66
N TYR A 143 -10.18 -11.12 12.07
CA TYR A 143 -10.24 -9.94 11.19
C TYR A 143 -8.86 -9.30 11.03
N ASN A 144 -8.63 -8.61 9.91
CA ASN A 144 -7.36 -7.92 9.66
C ASN A 144 -7.28 -6.58 10.39
N ASP A 145 -8.44 -6.02 10.76
CA ASP A 145 -8.65 -4.67 11.30
C ASP A 145 -7.96 -4.38 12.64
N ASP A 146 -7.33 -5.37 13.26
CA ASP A 146 -6.65 -5.29 14.56
C ASP A 146 -5.21 -5.84 14.49
N LYS A 147 -4.57 -5.77 13.31
CA LYS A 147 -3.25 -6.36 13.07
C LYS A 147 -2.30 -5.43 12.33
N ILE A 148 -1.01 -5.63 12.55
CA ILE A 148 0.04 -5.00 11.75
C ILE A 148 0.79 -6.11 11.02
N THR A 149 0.96 -5.96 9.72
CA THR A 149 1.73 -6.91 8.92
C THR A 149 3.07 -6.28 8.51
N LEU A 150 4.14 -7.04 8.70
CA LEU A 150 5.48 -6.74 8.24
C LEU A 150 5.81 -7.73 7.14
N ARG A 151 6.32 -7.25 6.01
CA ARG A 151 6.84 -8.13 4.96
C ARG A 151 8.14 -7.61 4.41
N TRP A 152 8.99 -8.54 4.01
CA TRP A 152 10.16 -8.26 3.20
C TRP A 152 9.75 -8.12 1.73
N ALA A 153 10.30 -7.13 1.04
CA ALA A 153 10.10 -6.99 -0.41
C ALA A 153 11.34 -6.46 -1.12
N MET A 154 11.47 -6.82 -2.39
CA MET A 154 12.49 -6.28 -3.28
C MET A 154 11.85 -5.31 -4.27
N MET A 155 12.46 -4.12 -4.38
CA MET A 155 12.19 -3.21 -5.48
C MET A 155 12.75 -3.81 -6.77
N ARG A 156 12.05 -3.59 -7.88
CA ARG A 156 12.44 -4.09 -9.20
C ARG A 156 13.05 -2.96 -10.00
N ASP A 157 14.16 -3.20 -10.67
CA ASP A 157 14.68 -2.24 -11.64
C ASP A 157 13.98 -2.46 -12.98
N GLU A 158 13.21 -1.47 -13.42
CA GLU A 158 12.49 -1.49 -14.71
C GLU A 158 13.21 -0.66 -15.79
N GLY A 159 14.49 -0.33 -15.58
CA GLY A 159 15.32 0.45 -16.51
C GLY A 159 15.29 1.96 -16.26
N ASN A 160 14.43 2.42 -15.35
CA ASN A 160 14.34 3.82 -14.91
C ASN A 160 14.66 3.99 -13.42
N GLY A 161 15.28 2.97 -12.80
CA GLY A 161 15.56 2.91 -11.38
C GLY A 161 14.65 1.94 -10.62
N LEU A 162 14.88 1.86 -9.30
CA LEU A 162 14.24 0.88 -8.43
C LEU A 162 12.78 1.26 -8.15
N VAL A 163 11.84 0.40 -8.57
CA VAL A 163 10.40 0.55 -8.43
C VAL A 163 9.88 -0.40 -7.34
N PRO A 164 9.29 0.09 -6.24
CA PRO A 164 8.63 -0.79 -5.28
C PRO A 164 7.37 -1.41 -5.88
N ASP A 165 7.04 -2.64 -5.47
CA ASP A 165 5.99 -3.47 -6.06
C ASP A 165 4.60 -2.80 -6.21
N LYS A 166 4.26 -1.90 -5.30
CA LYS A 166 2.98 -1.18 -5.29
C LYS A 166 2.97 0.08 -6.16
N PHE A 167 4.13 0.66 -6.43
CA PHE A 167 4.23 1.88 -7.22
C PHE A 167 4.52 1.56 -8.68
N GLY A 168 4.09 2.45 -9.58
CA GLY A 168 4.38 2.36 -11.02
C GLY A 168 5.51 3.28 -11.46
N VAL A 169 6.20 3.92 -10.51
CA VAL A 169 7.24 4.93 -10.74
C VAL A 169 8.48 4.64 -9.90
N PRO A 170 9.68 5.08 -10.32
CA PRO A 170 10.91 4.89 -9.58
C PRO A 170 10.85 5.48 -8.17
N TRP A 171 11.57 4.85 -7.23
CA TRP A 171 11.68 5.29 -5.84
C TRP A 171 12.04 6.77 -5.76
N THR A 172 12.97 7.23 -6.57
CA THR A 172 13.47 8.63 -6.59
C THR A 172 12.40 9.67 -6.92
N GLU A 173 11.30 9.27 -7.55
CA GLU A 173 10.19 10.17 -7.93
C GLU A 173 9.04 10.15 -6.91
N LEU A 174 9.07 9.24 -5.95
CA LEU A 174 8.06 9.14 -4.92
C LEU A 174 8.22 10.27 -3.87
N PRO A 175 7.15 10.66 -3.17
CA PRO A 175 7.26 11.59 -2.04
C PRO A 175 7.93 10.88 -0.85
N HIS A 176 9.15 11.30 -0.52
CA HIS A 176 9.92 10.68 0.57
C HIS A 176 9.59 11.31 1.92
N VAL A 177 9.58 10.46 2.93
CA VAL A 177 9.54 10.83 4.34
C VAL A 177 10.63 10.09 5.09
N LYS A 178 10.85 10.46 6.36
CA LYS A 178 11.79 9.76 7.24
C LYS A 178 11.05 8.84 8.20
N ALA A 179 11.48 7.57 8.24
CA ALA A 179 11.08 6.60 9.25
C ALA A 179 12.29 6.35 10.15
N GLY A 180 12.40 7.12 11.24
CA GLY A 180 13.65 7.19 12.00
C GLY A 180 14.78 7.76 11.15
N SER A 181 15.89 7.04 11.00
CA SER A 181 17.01 7.42 10.13
C SER A 181 16.90 6.92 8.69
N LYS A 182 15.84 6.16 8.36
CA LYS A 182 15.68 5.51 7.05
C LYS A 182 14.78 6.33 6.13
N ASP A 183 15.06 6.25 4.84
CA ASP A 183 14.14 6.76 3.81
C ASP A 183 12.92 5.86 3.71
N ALA A 184 11.75 6.48 3.61
CA ALA A 184 10.50 5.78 3.47
C ALA A 184 9.55 6.50 2.51
N VAL A 185 8.60 5.74 1.99
CA VAL A 185 7.46 6.25 1.24
C VAL A 185 6.19 5.70 1.88
N ILE A 186 5.19 6.56 2.04
CA ILE A 186 3.87 6.18 2.57
C ILE A 186 2.86 6.19 1.42
N THR A 187 1.96 5.23 1.41
CA THR A 187 0.84 5.25 0.46
C THR A 187 -0.05 6.48 0.67
N PRO A 188 -0.47 7.18 -0.40
CA PRO A 188 -1.30 8.38 -0.27
C PRO A 188 -2.64 8.07 0.40
N GLY A 189 -2.96 8.85 1.44
CA GLY A 189 -4.25 8.84 2.13
C GLY A 189 -4.59 7.55 2.90
N PRO A 190 -5.52 7.60 3.86
CA PRO A 190 -6.21 6.39 4.25
C PRO A 190 -6.99 5.90 3.04
N LYS A 191 -6.83 4.63 2.65
CA LYS A 191 -7.87 3.96 1.87
C LYS A 191 -9.22 4.09 2.62
N SER A 192 -10.35 3.84 1.97
CA SER A 192 -11.68 3.90 2.61
C SER A 192 -11.80 3.05 3.89
N ASP A 193 -10.90 2.08 4.07
CA ASP A 193 -10.76 1.24 5.24
C ASP A 193 -9.91 1.86 6.38
N GLY A 194 -9.07 2.86 6.10
CA GLY A 194 -8.10 3.45 7.04
C GLY A 194 -6.69 2.86 6.94
N LEU A 195 -6.47 1.91 6.02
CA LEU A 195 -5.22 1.17 5.85
C LEU A 195 -4.12 2.08 5.30
N ARG A 196 -2.95 2.03 5.94
CA ARG A 196 -1.74 2.70 5.47
C ARG A 196 -0.58 1.71 5.35
N GLU A 197 0.17 1.85 4.27
CA GLU A 197 1.43 1.12 4.10
C GLU A 197 2.61 2.08 4.12
N VAL A 198 3.66 1.68 4.82
CA VAL A 198 4.95 2.36 4.84
C VAL A 198 6.01 1.44 4.25
N PHE A 199 6.66 1.90 3.19
CA PHE A 199 7.76 1.22 2.54
C PHE A 199 9.04 1.83 3.09
N VAL A 200 9.83 1.07 3.87
CA VAL A 200 11.05 1.55 4.52
C VAL A 200 12.26 0.93 3.85
N ARG A 201 13.08 1.78 3.21
CA ARG A 201 14.30 1.34 2.54
C ARG A 201 15.37 0.95 3.55
N GLN A 202 15.94 -0.24 3.38
CA GLN A 202 16.89 -0.79 4.36
C GLN A 202 18.33 -0.31 4.15
N SER A 203 18.64 0.21 2.97
CA SER A 203 19.91 0.87 2.66
C SER A 203 19.66 1.96 1.61
N THR A 204 20.52 2.96 1.56
CA THR A 204 20.39 4.11 0.64
C THR A 204 20.51 3.72 -0.83
N THR A 205 21.25 2.66 -1.14
CA THR A 205 21.48 2.19 -2.51
C THR A 205 20.79 0.86 -2.82
N GLY A 206 20.42 0.07 -1.81
CA GLY A 206 19.88 -1.26 -2.04
C GLY A 206 18.42 -1.27 -2.50
N ALA A 207 18.04 -2.40 -3.09
CA ALA A 207 16.68 -2.71 -3.56
C ALA A 207 15.74 -3.23 -2.45
N ARG A 208 16.26 -3.43 -1.24
CA ARG A 208 15.52 -4.07 -0.14
C ARG A 208 14.68 -3.05 0.63
N VAL A 209 13.39 -3.36 0.77
CA VAL A 209 12.44 -2.59 1.57
C VAL A 209 11.72 -3.50 2.56
N ILE A 210 11.38 -2.95 3.72
CA ILE A 210 10.38 -3.55 4.62
C ILE A 210 9.09 -2.81 4.40
N VAL A 211 8.01 -3.55 4.16
CA VAL A 211 6.67 -2.97 4.02
C VAL A 211 5.92 -3.22 5.31
N VAL A 212 5.47 -2.14 5.92
CA VAL A 212 4.63 -2.14 7.12
C VAL A 212 3.22 -1.80 6.69
N THR A 213 2.32 -2.77 6.77
CA THR A 213 0.89 -2.57 6.56
C THR A 213 0.22 -2.40 7.92
N ASN A 214 -0.31 -1.21 8.18
CA ASN A 214 -1.14 -0.96 9.35
C ASN A 214 -2.61 -1.19 8.97
N ASP A 215 -3.07 -2.43 9.15
CA ASP A 215 -4.47 -2.81 9.03
C ASP A 215 -5.25 -2.45 10.31
N ALA A 216 -4.54 -2.14 11.40
CA ALA A 216 -5.08 -1.84 12.72
C ALA A 216 -5.61 -0.40 12.83
N THR A 217 -6.75 -0.16 12.19
CA THR A 217 -7.41 1.16 12.09
C THR A 217 -7.83 1.76 13.45
N THR A 218 -7.87 0.91 14.48
CA THR A 218 -8.27 1.19 15.85
C THR A 218 -7.12 1.67 16.75
N LEU A 219 -5.84 1.54 16.33
CA LEU A 219 -4.67 1.85 17.18
C LEU A 219 -4.55 3.31 17.60
N GLY A 220 -5.27 4.22 16.94
CA GLY A 220 -5.19 5.65 17.18
C GLY A 220 -3.82 6.26 16.86
N TRP A 221 -2.97 5.56 16.10
CA TRP A 221 -1.66 6.08 15.70
C TRP A 221 -1.81 7.21 14.68
N ASP A 222 -1.07 8.29 14.93
CA ASP A 222 -0.79 9.29 13.93
C ASP A 222 0.35 8.82 13.00
N GLU A 223 0.62 9.62 11.97
CA GLU A 223 1.66 9.32 10.99
C GLU A 223 3.05 9.25 11.62
N ALA A 224 3.33 10.13 12.59
CA ALA A 224 4.61 10.15 13.30
C ALA A 224 4.85 8.87 14.10
N THR A 225 3.83 8.36 14.80
CA THR A 225 3.90 7.10 15.56
C THR A 225 4.11 5.92 14.62
N LEU A 226 3.38 5.88 13.49
CA LEU A 226 3.54 4.84 12.48
C LEU A 226 4.95 4.85 11.88
N LEU A 227 5.50 6.03 11.55
CA LEU A 227 6.86 6.16 11.01
C LEU A 227 7.93 5.80 12.04
N LYS A 228 7.73 6.14 13.31
CA LYS A 228 8.62 5.73 14.41
C LYS A 228 8.66 4.20 14.53
N PHE A 229 7.50 3.56 14.49
CA PHE A 229 7.40 2.10 14.50
C PHE A 229 8.10 1.48 13.28
N ALA A 230 7.71 1.91 12.07
CA ALA A 230 8.24 1.35 10.82
C ALA A 230 9.75 1.54 10.68
N GLY A 231 10.28 2.70 11.10
CA GLY A 231 11.71 2.99 11.10
C GLY A 231 12.53 2.12 12.06
N SER A 232 11.88 1.58 13.09
CA SER A 232 12.50 0.65 14.04
C SER A 232 12.68 -0.77 13.49
N CYS A 233 12.00 -1.08 12.39
CA CYS A 233 12.02 -2.40 11.77
C CYS A 233 13.23 -2.59 10.87
N ARG A 234 13.83 -3.78 10.91
CA ARG A 234 15.01 -4.19 10.15
C ARG A 234 15.02 -5.70 9.93
N TYR A 235 15.86 -6.14 9.01
CA TYR A 235 16.18 -7.56 8.84
C TYR A 235 17.46 -7.88 9.62
N ARG A 236 17.44 -8.96 10.39
CA ARG A 236 18.60 -9.58 11.03
C ARG A 236 19.30 -10.40 9.95
N GLY A 237 20.26 -9.77 9.28
CA GLY A 237 21.23 -10.47 8.42
C GLY A 237 22.31 -11.13 9.24
#